data_AF-A0A6L7Z0L0-F1
#
_entry.id   AF-A0A6L7Z0L0-F1
#
_cell.length_a   1.000
_cell.length_b   1.000
_cell.length_c   1.000
_cell.angle_alpha   90.00
_cell.angle_beta   90.00
_cell.angle_gamma   90.00
#
_symmetry.space_group_name_H-M   'P 1'
#
loop_
_entity.id
_entity.type
_entity.pdbx_description
1 polymer ?
#
loop_
_entity_poly.entity_id
_entity_poly.type
_entity_poly.pdbx_seq_one_letter_code
_entity_poly.pdbx_strand_id
1 'polypeptide(L)'
;MEPGTEAAAALAPKRTMDPGLSWRIVSDGALSGAANMARDDALAQALRPGTGIVRFYRWSPATLSLGRNEPLTARYRDFLRLNPGIGVVRRPTGGRAVIHDRELTYAAVLPARACGGPREAYRRVTRGLVEGLRLLGVEAEA
;
A
#
# COMPACT_ATOMS: atom_id res chain seq x y z
N MET A 1 20.23 -40.01 -5.58
CA MET A 1 20.09 -38.69 -6.20
C MET A 1 18.66 -38.24 -5.93
N GLU A 2 18.50 -37.25 -5.06
CA GLU A 2 17.22 -36.61 -4.73
C GLU A 2 17.49 -35.09 -4.83
N PRO A 3 16.92 -34.38 -5.81
CA PRO A 3 17.11 -32.94 -5.96
C PRO A 3 15.98 -32.21 -5.23
N GLY A 4 16.24 -31.71 -4.03
CA GLY A 4 15.19 -31.12 -3.18
C GLY A 4 15.54 -29.84 -2.43
N THR A 5 16.69 -29.20 -2.68
CA THR A 5 17.18 -28.13 -1.78
C THR A 5 17.57 -26.81 -2.45
N GLU A 6 17.32 -26.62 -3.75
CA GLU A 6 17.82 -25.41 -4.45
C GLU A 6 16.82 -24.25 -4.58
N ALA A 7 15.54 -24.42 -4.27
CA ALA A 7 14.53 -23.37 -4.46
C ALA A 7 14.51 -22.28 -3.36
N ALA A 8 15.14 -22.52 -2.20
CA ALA A 8 15.11 -21.58 -1.07
C ALA A 8 16.21 -20.49 -1.13
N ALA A 9 17.22 -20.64 -1.98
CA ALA A 9 18.40 -19.77 -2.01
C ALA A 9 18.25 -18.51 -2.89
N ALA A 10 17.23 -18.45 -3.75
CA ALA A 10 17.11 -17.41 -4.78
C ALA A 10 16.46 -16.08 -4.30
N LEU A 11 16.01 -15.99 -3.05
CA LEU A 11 15.28 -14.82 -2.54
C LEU A 11 16.07 -13.97 -1.52
N ALA A 12 17.39 -14.03 -1.52
CA ALA A 12 18.19 -13.12 -0.70
C ALA A 12 18.24 -11.74 -1.38
N PRO A 13 17.60 -10.69 -0.84
CA PRO A 13 17.66 -9.37 -1.46
C PRO A 13 19.09 -8.84 -1.44
N LYS A 14 19.65 -8.55 -2.62
CA LYS A 14 20.88 -7.77 -2.75
C LYS A 14 20.63 -6.41 -2.09
N ARG A 15 21.19 -6.21 -0.89
CA ARG A 15 21.18 -4.94 -0.16
C ARG A 15 21.99 -3.90 -0.93
N THR A 16 21.38 -3.24 -1.91
CA THR A 16 21.91 -1.98 -2.44
C THR A 16 21.56 -0.87 -1.46
N MET A 17 22.54 -0.46 -0.66
CA MET A 17 22.42 0.65 0.28
C MET A 17 22.42 1.99 -0.47
N ASP A 18 21.24 2.49 -0.80
CA ASP A 18 20.93 3.92 -1.00
C ASP A 18 20.60 4.51 0.39
N PRO A 19 20.75 5.83 0.71
CA PRO A 19 20.92 6.33 2.08
C PRO A 19 19.87 5.74 3.04
N GLY A 20 20.36 4.82 3.86
CA GLY A 20 19.67 3.58 4.22
C GLY A 20 18.50 3.77 5.16
N LEU A 21 17.29 3.87 4.60
CA LEU A 21 16.11 3.58 5.40
C LEU A 21 16.15 2.11 5.82
N SER A 22 16.07 1.89 7.13
CA SER A 22 15.74 0.57 7.66
C SER A 22 14.26 0.32 7.40
N TRP A 23 13.97 -0.65 6.53
CA TRP A 23 12.61 -0.96 6.12
C TRP A 23 11.95 -1.99 7.03
N ARG A 24 10.71 -1.72 7.42
CA ARG A 24 9.82 -2.67 8.08
C ARG A 24 8.68 -3.04 7.14
N ILE A 25 8.46 -4.34 6.97
CA ILE A 25 7.28 -4.86 6.27
C ILE A 25 6.21 -5.19 7.31
N VAL A 26 4.99 -4.71 7.08
CA VAL A 26 3.80 -5.04 7.88
C VAL A 26 2.81 -5.75 6.97
N SER A 27 2.34 -6.91 7.37
CA SER A 27 1.32 -7.66 6.64
C SER A 27 0.09 -7.82 7.52
N ASP A 28 -1.00 -7.19 7.11
CA ASP A 28 -2.27 -7.26 7.80
C ASP A 28 -3.28 -8.13 7.05
N GLY A 29 -4.22 -8.70 7.81
CA GLY A 29 -5.43 -9.26 7.25
C GLY A 29 -6.38 -8.20 6.69
N ALA A 30 -7.61 -8.63 6.41
CA ALA A 30 -8.66 -7.70 6.01
C ALA A 30 -9.17 -6.91 7.23
N LEU A 31 -9.27 -5.59 7.07
CA LEU A 31 -9.84 -4.68 8.06
C LEU A 31 -10.91 -3.80 7.43
N SER A 32 -11.76 -3.18 8.27
CA SER A 32 -12.68 -2.15 7.81
C SER A 32 -11.92 -0.96 7.24
N GLY A 33 -12.56 -0.21 6.33
CA GLY A 33 -11.93 0.98 5.77
C GLY A 33 -11.46 1.96 6.83
N ALA A 34 -12.27 2.17 7.88
CA ALA A 34 -11.91 3.07 8.98
C ALA A 34 -10.69 2.56 9.75
N ALA A 35 -10.62 1.26 10.04
CA ALA A 35 -9.48 0.66 10.74
C ALA A 35 -8.20 0.70 9.89
N ASN A 36 -8.31 0.51 8.56
CA ASN A 36 -7.18 0.68 7.65
C ASN A 36 -6.65 2.12 7.67
N MET A 37 -7.53 3.12 7.56
CA MET A 37 -7.12 4.53 7.62
C MET A 37 -6.51 4.91 8.96
N ALA A 38 -7.10 4.46 10.07
CA ALA A 38 -6.55 4.71 11.41
C ALA A 38 -5.16 4.07 11.58
N ARG A 39 -4.94 2.87 11.04
CA ARG A 39 -3.64 2.20 11.11
C ARG A 39 -2.59 2.91 10.26
N ASP A 40 -2.92 3.31 9.04
CA ASP A 40 -1.99 4.05 8.18
C ASP A 40 -1.59 5.38 8.83
N ASP A 41 -2.54 6.09 9.43
CA ASP A 41 -2.28 7.34 10.15
C ASP A 41 -1.40 7.11 11.40
N ALA A 42 -1.71 6.09 12.21
CA ALA A 42 -0.89 5.75 13.37
C ALA A 42 0.55 5.36 12.98
N LEU A 43 0.72 4.62 11.88
CA LEU A 43 2.04 4.28 11.35
C LEU A 43 2.81 5.51 10.85
N ALA A 44 2.10 6.46 10.22
CA ALA A 44 2.67 7.73 9.79
C ALA A 44 3.14 8.59 10.96
N GLN A 45 2.34 8.69 12.01
CA GLN A 45 2.68 9.45 13.22
C GLN A 45 3.81 8.81 14.03
N ALA A 46 3.89 7.48 14.06
CA ALA A 46 4.90 6.74 14.80
C ALA A 46 6.20 6.46 14.02
N LEU A 47 6.35 7.02 12.82
CA LEU A 47 7.52 6.75 11.97
C LEU A 47 8.80 7.26 12.64
N ARG A 48 9.78 6.37 12.82
CA ARG A 48 11.08 6.72 13.41
C ARG A 48 12.02 7.31 12.35
N PRO A 49 12.90 8.26 12.71
CA PRO A 49 13.96 8.73 11.81
C PRO A 49 14.79 7.57 11.25
N GLY A 50 15.17 7.67 9.97
CA GLY A 50 15.94 6.62 9.29
C GLY A 50 15.18 5.32 9.04
N THR A 51 13.85 5.30 9.20
CA THR A 51 13.02 4.12 8.89
C THR A 51 12.02 4.38 7.78
N GLY A 52 11.66 3.31 7.08
CA GLY A 52 10.55 3.26 6.13
C GLY A 52 9.66 2.06 6.46
N ILE A 53 8.36 2.17 6.18
CA ILE A 53 7.41 1.08 6.36
C ILE A 53 6.71 0.84 5.03
N VAL A 54 6.66 -0.43 4.63
CA VAL A 54 5.71 -0.90 3.61
C VAL A 54 4.70 -1.78 4.31
N ARG A 55 3.42 -1.46 4.14
CA ARG A 55 2.30 -2.21 4.70
C ARG A 55 1.50 -2.82 3.56
N PHE A 56 1.17 -4.10 3.66
CA PHE A 56 0.23 -4.79 2.78
C PHE A 56 -1.02 -5.16 3.57
N TYR A 57 -2.21 -4.96 3.00
CA TYR A 57 -3.47 -5.17 3.71
C TYR A 57 -4.64 -5.37 2.74
N ARG A 58 -5.80 -5.74 3.28
CA ARG A 58 -7.04 -5.96 2.53
C ARG A 58 -8.22 -5.22 3.18
N TRP A 59 -9.35 -5.21 2.49
CA TRP A 59 -10.55 -4.48 2.91
C TRP A 59 -11.68 -5.47 3.21
N SER A 60 -12.32 -5.32 4.37
CA SER A 60 -13.54 -6.02 4.72
C SER A 60 -14.39 -5.17 5.68
N PRO A 61 -15.61 -4.75 5.30
CA PRO A 61 -16.26 -5.02 4.01
C PRO A 61 -15.61 -4.27 2.83
N ALA A 62 -16.06 -4.57 1.60
CA ALA A 62 -15.73 -3.75 0.43
C ALA A 62 -15.98 -2.26 0.75
N THR A 63 -15.10 -1.38 0.29
CA THR A 63 -15.08 0.02 0.76
C THR A 63 -14.89 0.99 -0.38
N LEU A 64 -15.77 1.98 -0.49
CA LEU A 64 -15.55 3.19 -1.27
C LEU A 64 -14.63 4.14 -0.50
N SER A 65 -13.43 4.39 -1.02
CA SER A 65 -12.54 5.39 -0.45
C SER A 65 -12.52 6.64 -1.34
N LEU A 66 -12.87 7.79 -0.77
CA LEU A 66 -12.83 9.10 -1.43
C LEU A 66 -11.45 9.72 -1.24
N GLY A 67 -10.94 10.41 -2.26
CA GLY A 67 -9.77 11.27 -2.09
C GLY A 67 -10.04 12.40 -1.10
N ARG A 68 -8.98 12.95 -0.48
CA ARG A 68 -9.06 14.00 0.56
C ARG A 68 -10.04 15.11 0.19
N ASN A 69 -9.91 15.67 -1.00
CA ASN A 69 -10.73 16.80 -1.48
C ASN A 69 -11.84 16.37 -2.44
N GLU A 70 -12.08 15.07 -2.61
CA GLU A 70 -13.08 14.58 -3.55
C GLU A 70 -14.49 14.64 -2.93
N PRO A 71 -15.46 15.28 -3.60
CA PRO A 71 -16.80 15.39 -3.07
C PRO A 71 -17.52 14.05 -3.10
N LEU A 72 -18.34 13.80 -2.07
CA LEU A 72 -19.32 12.73 -2.13
C LEU A 72 -20.45 13.17 -3.07
N THR A 73 -20.37 12.78 -4.35
CA THR A 73 -21.34 13.14 -5.38
C THR A 73 -22.67 12.40 -5.21
N ALA A 74 -23.72 12.83 -5.93
CA ALA A 74 -24.99 12.11 -5.97
C ALA A 74 -24.80 10.67 -6.48
N ARG A 75 -24.02 10.50 -7.56
CA ARG A 75 -23.65 9.18 -8.10
C ARG A 75 -23.05 8.25 -7.06
N TYR A 76 -22.15 8.74 -6.20
CA TYR A 76 -21.56 7.93 -5.14
C TYR A 76 -22.58 7.58 -4.04
N ARG A 77 -23.48 8.51 -3.69
CA ARG A 77 -24.56 8.21 -2.75
C ARG A 77 -25.51 7.15 -3.30
N ASP A 78 -25.88 7.23 -4.57
CA ASP A 78 -26.77 6.26 -5.20
C ASP A 78 -26.12 4.88 -5.29
N PHE A 79 -24.82 4.83 -5.63
CA PHE A 79 -24.04 3.60 -5.56
C PHE A 79 -24.08 2.97 -4.16
N LEU A 80 -23.84 3.75 -3.09
CA LEU A 80 -23.85 3.24 -1.71
C LEU A 80 -25.26 2.77 -1.28
N ARG A 81 -26.32 3.43 -1.75
CA ARG A 81 -27.71 3.01 -1.48
C ARG A 81 -28.04 1.67 -2.15
N LEU A 82 -27.59 1.48 -3.39
CA LEU A 82 -27.82 0.25 -4.16
C LEU A 82 -26.96 -0.93 -3.69
N ASN A 83 -25.89 -0.67 -2.94
CA ASN A 83 -24.94 -1.68 -2.48
C ASN A 83 -24.81 -1.64 -0.94
N PRO A 84 -25.85 -2.05 -0.20
CA PRO A 84 -25.82 -2.05 1.26
C PRO A 84 -24.67 -2.94 1.76
N GLY A 85 -23.94 -2.46 2.76
CA GLY A 85 -22.77 -3.14 3.33
C GLY A 85 -21.43 -2.67 2.80
N ILE A 86 -21.39 -1.85 1.73
CA ILE A 86 -20.14 -1.17 1.33
C ILE A 86 -19.81 -0.06 2.33
N GLY A 87 -18.60 -0.12 2.88
CA GLY A 87 -18.06 0.94 3.74
C GLY A 87 -17.74 2.21 2.94
N VAL A 88 -17.70 3.37 3.60
CA VAL A 88 -17.24 4.62 2.99
C VAL A 88 -16.22 5.31 3.89
N VAL A 89 -15.10 5.71 3.33
CA VAL A 89 -14.05 6.46 4.03
C VAL A 89 -13.49 7.59 3.18
N ARG A 90 -12.81 8.54 3.82
CA ARG A 90 -12.04 9.59 3.16
C ARG A 90 -10.57 9.38 3.46
N ARG A 91 -9.74 9.24 2.42
CA ARG A 91 -8.29 9.06 2.57
C ARG A 91 -7.63 10.41 2.90
N PRO A 92 -6.51 10.41 3.65
CA PRO A 92 -5.70 11.61 3.83
C PRO A 92 -4.96 12.00 2.54
N THR A 93 -4.87 11.14 1.54
CA THR A 93 -4.23 11.48 0.26
C THR A 93 -5.23 12.03 -0.74
N GLY A 94 -4.75 12.75 -1.76
CA GLY A 94 -5.57 13.15 -2.90
C GLY A 94 -5.96 11.99 -3.82
N GLY A 95 -6.35 12.33 -5.05
CA GLY A 95 -6.80 11.38 -6.06
C GLY A 95 -8.31 11.23 -6.12
N ARG A 96 -8.76 10.32 -6.97
CA ARG A 96 -10.18 9.99 -7.18
C ARG A 96 -10.65 8.84 -6.29
N ALA A 97 -11.95 8.56 -6.38
CA ALA A 97 -12.60 7.58 -5.58
C ALA A 97 -12.28 6.19 -6.12
N VAL A 98 -12.08 5.24 -5.21
CA VAL A 98 -11.77 3.85 -5.56
C VAL A 98 -12.68 2.94 -4.75
N ILE A 99 -13.26 1.94 -5.41
CA ILE A 99 -13.91 0.82 -4.74
C ILE A 99 -12.83 -0.23 -4.49
N HIS A 100 -12.57 -0.51 -3.22
CA HIS A 100 -11.69 -1.59 -2.82
C HIS A 100 -12.52 -2.84 -2.58
N ASP A 101 -12.32 -3.85 -3.42
CA ASP A 101 -12.90 -5.17 -3.25
C ASP A 101 -11.96 -6.26 -3.79
N ARG A 102 -11.84 -7.36 -3.05
CA ARG A 102 -11.02 -8.55 -3.38
C ARG A 102 -9.59 -8.25 -3.87
N GLU A 103 -8.98 -7.18 -3.39
CA GLU A 103 -7.61 -6.78 -3.77
C GLU A 103 -6.58 -7.01 -2.66
N LEU A 104 -5.30 -6.86 -3.02
CA LEU A 104 -4.19 -6.59 -2.11
C LEU A 104 -3.82 -5.12 -2.25
N THR A 105 -3.87 -4.38 -1.14
CA THR A 105 -3.55 -2.96 -1.09
C THR A 105 -2.22 -2.76 -0.37
N TYR A 106 -1.47 -1.74 -0.77
CA TYR A 106 -0.26 -1.34 -0.05
C TYR A 106 -0.32 0.12 0.41
N ALA A 107 0.41 0.41 1.48
CA ALA A 107 0.75 1.76 1.91
C ALA A 107 2.26 1.84 2.17
N ALA A 108 2.86 2.97 1.82
CA ALA A 108 4.26 3.25 2.10
C ALA A 108 4.38 4.51 2.98
N VAL A 109 5.08 4.37 4.10
CA VAL A 109 5.29 5.44 5.08
C VAL A 109 6.78 5.68 5.21
N LEU A 110 7.24 6.84 4.78
CA LEU A 110 8.66 7.19 4.70
C LEU A 110 8.85 8.71 4.71
N PRO A 111 10.03 9.23 5.13
CA PRO A 111 10.30 10.66 5.14
C PRO A 111 10.51 11.19 3.70
N ALA A 112 9.42 11.51 3.00
CA ALA A 112 9.45 11.85 1.57
C ALA A 112 10.50 12.92 1.19
N ARG A 113 10.70 13.95 2.03
CA ARG A 113 11.72 14.99 1.79
C ARG A 113 13.15 14.44 1.79
N ALA A 114 13.46 13.51 2.71
CA ALA A 114 14.76 12.84 2.75
C ALA A 114 14.98 11.92 1.53
N CYS A 115 13.89 11.52 0.85
CA CYS A 115 13.93 10.74 -0.38
C CYS A 115 13.90 11.60 -1.65
N GLY A 116 14.18 12.90 -1.59
CA GLY A 116 14.13 13.80 -2.75
C GLY A 116 12.73 14.34 -3.10
N GLY A 117 11.78 14.20 -2.18
CA GLY A 117 10.41 14.72 -2.28
C GLY A 117 9.36 13.65 -2.64
N PRO A 118 8.06 13.99 -2.58
CA PRO A 118 6.97 13.01 -2.76
C PRO A 118 6.99 12.27 -4.09
N ARG A 119 7.38 12.94 -5.19
CA ARG A 119 7.45 12.32 -6.52
C ARG A 119 8.55 11.25 -6.59
N GLU A 120 9.71 11.54 -6.01
CA GLU A 120 10.83 10.61 -6.02
C GLU A 120 10.58 9.44 -5.05
N ALA A 121 10.02 9.72 -3.88
CA ALA A 121 9.52 8.68 -2.97
C ALA A 121 8.54 7.72 -3.67
N TYR A 122 7.55 8.26 -4.40
CA TYR A 122 6.62 7.45 -5.19
C TYR A 122 7.35 6.58 -6.22
N ARG A 123 8.25 7.16 -7.04
CA ARG A 123 9.01 6.40 -8.04
C ARG A 123 9.81 5.26 -7.43
N ARG A 124 10.47 5.51 -6.29
CA ARG A 124 11.26 4.49 -5.57
C ARG A 124 10.37 3.34 -5.10
N VAL A 125 9.22 3.63 -4.51
CA VAL A 125 8.25 2.62 -4.08
C VAL A 125 7.70 1.83 -5.28
N THR A 126 7.27 2.52 -6.34
CA THR A 126 6.74 1.88 -7.55
C THR A 126 7.77 0.95 -8.20
N ARG A 127 9.03 1.37 -8.32
CA ARG A 127 10.11 0.50 -8.82
C ARG A 127 10.29 -0.75 -7.98
N GLY A 128 10.28 -0.61 -6.65
CA GLY A 128 10.36 -1.75 -5.73
C GLY A 128 9.21 -2.73 -5.89
N LEU A 129 7.98 -2.22 -6.08
CA LEU A 129 6.80 -3.06 -6.32
C LEU A 129 6.86 -3.78 -7.66
N VAL A 130 7.25 -3.09 -8.73
CA VAL A 130 7.41 -3.67 -10.07
C VAL A 130 8.45 -4.79 -10.06
N GLU A 131 9.61 -4.55 -9.44
CA GLU A 131 10.65 -5.58 -9.32
C GLU A 131 10.17 -6.76 -8.47
N GLY A 132 9.49 -6.50 -7.35
CA GLY A 132 8.89 -7.54 -6.53
C GLY A 132 7.89 -8.41 -7.29
N LEU A 133 7.04 -7.81 -8.14
CA LEU A 133 6.10 -8.54 -8.99
C LEU A 133 6.81 -9.38 -10.06
N ARG A 134 7.87 -8.84 -10.68
CA ARG A 134 8.67 -9.58 -11.67
C ARG A 134 9.37 -10.79 -11.07
N LEU A 135 9.88 -10.68 -9.84
CA LEU A 135 10.44 -11.80 -9.09
C LEU A 135 9.41 -12.90 -8.81
N LEU A 136 8.12 -12.55 -8.77
CA LEU A 136 7.01 -13.50 -8.66
C LEU A 136 6.51 -14.03 -10.01
N GLY A 137 7.19 -13.69 -11.12
CA GLY A 137 6.81 -14.11 -12.46
C GLY A 137 5.67 -13.30 -13.08
N VAL A 138 5.34 -12.13 -12.52
CA VAL A 138 4.31 -11.23 -13.05
C VAL A 138 4.96 -10.12 -13.88
N GLU A 139 4.54 -9.99 -15.14
CA GLU A 139 4.93 -8.84 -15.97
C GLU A 139 4.32 -7.56 -15.39
N ALA A 140 5.18 -6.60 -15.05
CA ALA A 140 4.79 -5.32 -14.46
C ALA A 140 5.66 -4.18 -14.98
N GLU A 141 5.10 -2.98 -15.04
CA GLU A 141 5.76 -1.73 -15.42
C GLU A 141 5.35 -0.56 -14.50
N ALA A 142 6.14 0.52 -14.50
CA ALA A 142 6.05 1.63 -13.56
C ALA A 142 5.41 2.88 -14.15
#